data_AF-A0A349JXN3-F1
#
_entry.id   AF-A0A349JXN3-F1
#
_cell.length_a   1.000
_cell.length_b   1.000
_cell.length_c   1.000
_cell.angle_alpha   90.00
_cell.angle_beta   90.00
_cell.angle_gamma   90.00
#
_symmetry.space_group_name_H-M   'P 1'
#
loop_
_entity.id
_entity.type
_entity.pdbx_description
1 polymer ?
#
loop_
_entity_poly.entity_id
_entity_poly.type
_entity_poly.pdbx_seq_one_letter_code
_entity_poly.pdbx_strand_id
1 'polypeptide(L)' 'MEVQGGQTTSRVGISFPTVEGVEYSIQYSEDLQNWELLGTITGSGGVDQSFYSREEKELYFRILAGN' A
#
# COMPACT_ATOMS: atom_id res chain seq x y z
N MET A 1 16.91 -26.18 -19.93
CA MET A 1 15.75 -25.77 -19.10
C MET A 1 16.20 -24.56 -18.32
N GLU A 2 15.75 -23.37 -18.72
CA GLU A 2 15.88 -22.20 -17.85
C GLU A 2 14.95 -22.43 -16.67
N VAL A 3 15.53 -22.49 -15.47
CA VAL A 3 14.75 -22.49 -14.24
C VAL A 3 14.21 -21.07 -14.13
N GLN A 4 12.89 -20.88 -14.27
CA GLN A 4 12.26 -19.60 -13.97
C GLN A 4 12.69 -19.19 -12.56
N GLY A 5 13.49 -18.13 -12.46
CA GLY A 5 13.95 -17.61 -11.18
C GLY A 5 12.74 -17.34 -10.29
N GLY A 6 12.76 -17.86 -9.05
CA GLY A 6 11.65 -17.72 -8.14
C GLY A 6 11.25 -16.26 -7.96
N GLN A 7 10.01 -15.94 -8.33
CA GLN A 7 9.43 -14.60 -8.18
C GLN A 7 9.37 -14.29 -6.68
N THR A 8 10.22 -13.37 -6.22
CA THR A 8 10.27 -13.00 -4.81
C THR A 8 9.19 -11.95 -4.57
N THR A 9 8.06 -12.36 -3.99
CA THR A 9 7.01 -11.42 -3.58
C THR A 9 7.37 -10.80 -2.23
N SER A 10 7.46 -9.48 -2.18
CA SER A 10 7.57 -8.70 -0.94
C SER A 10 6.18 -8.46 -0.36
N ARG A 11 6.01 -8.68 0.95
CA ARG A 11 4.80 -8.29 1.69
C ARG A 11 5.07 -7.01 2.47
N VAL A 12 4.22 -6.02 2.30
CA VAL A 12 4.27 -4.74 3.02
C VAL A 12 3.05 -4.63 3.92
N GLY A 13 3.28 -4.31 5.20
CA GLY A 13 2.23 -3.96 6.16
C GLY A 13 2.28 -2.48 6.47
N ILE A 14 1.14 -1.80 6.34
CA ILE A 14 1.01 -0.36 6.60
C ILE A 14 0.02 -0.21 7.76
N SER A 15 0.45 0.43 8.85
CA SER A 15 -0.40 0.74 10.01
C SER A 15 -0.32 2.23 10.30
N PHE A 16 -1.47 2.89 10.44
CA PHE A 16 -1.53 4.33 10.65
C PHE A 16 -2.80 4.73 11.42
N PRO A 17 -2.76 5.84 12.18
CA PRO A 17 -3.94 6.35 12.86
C PRO A 17 -4.96 6.88 11.87
N THR A 18 -6.23 6.61 12.12
CA THR A 18 -7.36 7.02 11.29
C THR A 18 -8.39 7.79 12.10
N VAL A 19 -9.19 8.57 11.38
CA VAL A 19 -10.39 9.21 11.91
C VAL A 19 -11.60 8.36 11.51
N GLU A 20 -12.54 8.16 12.43
CA GLU A 20 -13.72 7.33 12.18
C GLU A 20 -14.52 7.87 10.98
N GLY A 21 -14.83 6.98 10.03
CA GLY A 21 -15.63 7.30 8.85
C GLY A 21 -14.89 8.05 7.73
N VAL A 22 -13.64 8.50 7.95
CA VAL A 22 -12.83 9.10 6.87
C VAL A 22 -12.28 8.00 5.97
N GLU A 23 -12.43 8.14 4.66
CA GLU A 23 -11.83 7.22 3.70
C GLU A 23 -10.36 7.57 3.46
N TYR A 24 -9.49 6.57 3.38
CA TYR A 24 -8.07 6.72 3.09
C TYR A 24 -7.71 5.93 1.84
N SER A 25 -7.10 6.59 0.87
CA SER A 25 -6.49 5.94 -0.30
C SER A 25 -5.03 5.59 -0.01
N ILE A 26 -4.69 4.32 -0.16
CA ILE A 26 -3.32 3.84 -0.09
C ILE A 26 -2.80 3.70 -1.52
N GLN A 27 -1.70 4.37 -1.81
CA GLN A 27 -1.09 4.39 -3.13
C GLN A 27 0.38 4.01 -3.06
N TYR A 28 0.89 3.48 -4.17
CA TYR A 28 2.29 3.18 -4.35
C TYR A 28 2.88 3.86 -5.60
N SER A 29 4.20 3.94 -5.63
CA SER A 29 4.97 4.42 -6.77
C SER A 29 6.34 3.74 -6.82
N GLU A 30 6.85 3.53 -8.02
CA GLU A 30 8.22 3.06 -8.26
C GLU A 30 9.19 4.24 -8.52
N ASP A 31 8.67 5.44 -8.83
CA ASP A 31 9.46 6.59 -9.31
C ASP A 31 9.17 7.92 -8.59
N LEU A 32 8.36 7.88 -7.54
CA LEU A 32 7.84 9.03 -6.77
C LEU A 32 6.98 10.03 -7.57
N GLN A 33 6.73 9.78 -8.85
CA GLN A 33 6.03 10.70 -9.76
C GLN A 33 4.67 10.13 -10.17
N ASN A 34 4.64 8.87 -10.59
CA ASN A 34 3.45 8.15 -11.00
C ASN A 34 2.95 7.30 -9.84
N TRP A 35 1.69 7.51 -9.45
CA TRP A 35 1.10 6.87 -8.27
C TRP A 35 -0.12 6.04 -8.65
N GLU A 36 -0.15 4.81 -8.18
CA GLU A 36 -1.23 3.86 -8.43
C GLU A 36 -1.96 3.48 -7.13
N LEU A 37 -3.27 3.26 -7.23
CA LEU A 37 -4.11 2.88 -6.09
C LEU A 37 -3.91 1.41 -5.74
N LEU A 38 -3.55 1.14 -4.48
CA LEU A 38 -3.54 -0.20 -3.91
C LEU A 38 -4.89 -0.58 -3.28
N GLY A 39 -5.56 0.38 -2.64
CA GLY A 39 -6.85 0.15 -2.03
C GLY A 39 -7.30 1.32 -1.17
N THR A 40 -8.48 1.15 -0.58
CA THR A 40 -9.08 2.13 0.31
C THR A 40 -9.41 1.50 1.67
N ILE A 41 -9.36 2.32 2.72
CA ILE A 41 -9.78 1.95 4.08
C ILE A 41 -10.72 3.04 4.59
N THR A 42 -11.88 2.67 5.12
CA THR A 42 -12.69 3.57 5.94
C THR A 42 -12.18 3.49 7.37
N GLY A 43 -11.75 4.63 7.92
CA GLY A 43 -11.13 4.70 9.23
C GLY A 43 -12.04 4.25 10.36
N SER A 44 -11.48 3.53 11.32
CA SER A 44 -12.17 3.09 12.54
C SER A 44 -12.07 4.09 13.70
N GLY A 45 -11.31 5.18 13.54
CA GLY A 45 -11.03 6.14 14.63
C GLY A 45 -9.89 5.71 15.56
N GLY A 46 -9.20 4.62 15.21
CA GLY A 46 -8.06 4.06 15.93
C GLY A 46 -6.83 3.95 15.04
N VAL A 47 -6.11 2.82 15.12
CA VAL A 47 -5.05 2.47 14.17
C VAL A 47 -5.57 1.36 13.27
N ASP A 48 -5.63 1.62 11.97
CA ASP A 48 -5.99 0.61 10.98
C ASP A 48 -4.73 0.07 10.31
N GLN A 49 -4.81 -1.18 9.85
CA GLN A 49 -3.73 -1.88 9.18
C GLN A 49 -4.19 -2.48 7.86
N SER A 50 -3.31 -2.47 6.86
CA SER A 50 -3.49 -3.19 5.60
C SER A 50 -2.20 -3.82 5.09
N PHE A 51 -2.35 -4.91 4.35
CA PHE A 51 -1.23 -5.70 3.82
C PHE A 51 -1.32 -5.82 2.30
N TYR A 52 -0.21 -5.61 1.62
CA TYR A 52 -0.11 -5.71 0.16
C TYR A 52 1.09 -6.58 -0.22
N SER A 53 0.93 -7.41 -1.25
CA SER A 53 2.01 -8.21 -1.85
C SER A 53 2.41 -7.59 -3.18
N ARG A 54 3.71 -7.46 -3.42
CA ARG A 54 4.28 -6.83 -4.62
C ARG A 54 5.55 -7.54 -5.07
N GLU A 55 5.87 -7.46 -6.34
CA GLU A 55 7.06 -8.12 -6.92
C GLU A 55 8.26 -7.17 -7.00
N GLU A 56 8.01 -5.88 -6.85
CA GLU A 56 8.98 -4.83 -7.01
C GLU A 56 9.78 -4.61 -5.72
N LYS A 57 11.07 -4.36 -5.89
CA LYS A 57 12.02 -4.21 -4.77
C LYS A 57 12.05 -2.80 -4.21
N GLU A 58 11.66 -1.81 -5.02
CA GLU A 58 11.73 -0.39 -4.69
C GLU A 58 10.34 0.20 -4.84
N LEU A 59 9.67 0.39 -3.70
CA LEU A 59 8.30 0.89 -3.63
C LEU A 59 8.20 1.99 -2.60
N TYR A 60 7.62 3.10 -3.01
CA TYR A 60 7.22 4.20 -2.16
C TYR A 60 5.73 4.12 -1.90
N PHE A 61 5.31 4.35 -0.66
CA PHE A 61 3.91 4.32 -0.27
C PHE A 61 3.48 5.70 0.22
N ARG A 62 2.25 6.08 -0.08
CA ARG A 62 1.60 7.25 0.51
C ARG A 62 0.17 6.93 0.89
N ILE A 63 -0.33 7.70 1.85
CA ILE A 63 -1.68 7.60 2.38
C ILE A 63 -2.31 8.97 2.22
N LEU A 64 -3.48 9.02 1.58
CA LEU A 64 -4.23 10.24 1.34
C LEU A 64 -5.58 10.09 2.03
N ALA A 65 -5.91 11.02 2.93
CA ALA A 65 -7.27 11.12 3.47
C ALA A 65 -8.18 11.72 2.39
N GLY A 66 -9.37 11.15 2.21
CA GLY A 66 -10.45 11.73 1.45
C GLY A 66 -10.92 13.03 2.14
N ASN A 67 -11.18 14.06 1.33
CA ASN A 67 -11.81 15.30 1.78
C ASN A 67 -13.31 15.10 2.04
#